data_AF-L7JRI7-F1
#
_entry.id   AF-L7JRI7-F1
#
_cell.length_a   1.000
_cell.length_b   1.000
_cell.length_c   1.000
_cell.angle_alpha   90.00
_cell.angle_beta   90.00
_cell.angle_gamma   90.00
#
_symmetry.space_group_name_H-M   'P 1'
#
loop_
_entity.id
_entity.type
_entity.pdbx_description
1 polymer ?
#
loop_
_entity_poly.entity_id
_entity_poly.type
_entity_poly.pdbx_seq_one_letter_code
_entity_poly.pdbx_strand_id
1 'polypeptide(L)'
;VPLMNELYEKYVNLLKENNDLKLRIAALEHSLSKIGNTDTAAHEQKENESNAFLVERLEKLEKEKLEWCANSNCTVYRHQEELRQLTDHYKEILKDIRKNVTGLLGYKLDVIDDQVHLHSLYSFDRDDVFTFNVKEDCYEMVNNHFAEGYRKEIDTYVVKGRSVPALLAHVTLDLVSKKTFQ
;
A
#
# COMPACT_ATOMS: atom_id res chain seq x y z
N VAL A 1 -24.32 10.21 -105.93
CA VAL A 1 -24.76 11.46 -105.25
C VAL A 1 -25.44 11.23 -103.89
N PRO A 2 -26.24 10.18 -103.59
CA PRO A 2 -26.99 10.11 -102.33
C PRO A 2 -26.17 9.78 -101.06
N LEU A 3 -25.05 9.05 -101.19
CA LEU A 3 -24.24 8.60 -100.04
C LEU A 3 -23.55 9.75 -99.27
N MET A 4 -23.27 10.88 -99.94
CA MET A 4 -22.53 12.01 -99.36
C MET A 4 -23.43 12.89 -98.46
N ASN A 5 -24.72 12.98 -98.77
CA ASN A 5 -25.68 13.74 -97.96
C ASN A 5 -26.04 13.01 -96.66
N GLU A 6 -26.20 11.67 -96.70
CA GLU A 6 -26.43 10.88 -95.48
C GLU A 6 -25.24 10.94 -94.52
N LEU A 7 -24.01 10.93 -95.04
CA LEU A 7 -22.80 11.03 -94.24
C LEU A 7 -22.69 12.41 -93.56
N TYR A 8 -23.07 13.46 -94.27
CA TYR A 8 -23.07 14.81 -93.75
C TYR A 8 -24.13 15.01 -92.66
N GLU A 9 -25.36 14.53 -92.86
CA GLU A 9 -26.39 14.58 -91.81
C GLU A 9 -26.00 13.79 -90.58
N LYS A 10 -25.41 12.59 -90.76
CA LYS A 10 -24.94 11.78 -89.64
C LYS A 10 -23.83 12.47 -88.86
N TYR A 11 -22.91 13.15 -89.54
CA TYR A 11 -21.86 13.95 -88.91
C TYR A 11 -22.44 15.12 -88.09
N VAL A 12 -23.42 15.84 -88.65
CA VAL A 12 -24.07 16.96 -87.94
C VAL A 12 -24.83 16.48 -86.70
N ASN A 13 -25.53 15.34 -86.78
CA ASN A 13 -26.24 14.76 -85.65
C ASN A 13 -25.27 14.27 -84.56
N LEU A 14 -24.18 13.61 -84.95
CA LEU A 14 -23.10 13.23 -84.03
C LEU A 14 -22.49 14.45 -83.34
N LEU A 15 -22.30 15.56 -84.06
CA LEU A 15 -21.75 16.79 -83.49
C LEU A 15 -22.69 17.40 -82.43
N LYS A 16 -24.01 17.39 -82.69
CA LYS A 16 -25.02 17.86 -81.74
C LYS A 16 -25.08 16.97 -80.50
N GLU A 17 -25.12 15.65 -80.69
CA GLU A 17 -25.12 14.69 -79.58
C GLU A 17 -23.86 14.81 -78.73
N ASN A 18 -22.70 15.00 -79.35
CA ASN A 18 -21.44 15.19 -78.62
C ASN A 18 -21.45 16.47 -77.75
N ASN A 19 -22.05 17.55 -78.27
CA ASN A 19 -22.20 18.79 -77.50
C ASN A 19 -23.18 18.63 -76.33
N ASP A 20 -24.31 17.96 -76.54
CA ASP A 20 -25.28 17.68 -75.47
C ASP A 20 -24.68 16.78 -74.38
N LEU A 21 -23.92 15.76 -74.78
CA LEU A 21 -23.21 14.89 -73.83
C LEU A 21 -22.17 15.66 -73.02
N LYS A 22 -21.42 16.57 -73.65
CA LYS A 22 -20.47 17.44 -72.94
C LYS A 22 -21.17 18.34 -71.91
N LEU A 23 -22.29 18.95 -72.27
CA LEU A 23 -23.07 19.77 -71.34
C LEU A 23 -23.61 18.94 -70.18
N ARG A 24 -24.05 17.71 -70.45
CA ARG A 24 -24.58 16.81 -69.42
C ARG A 24 -23.49 16.29 -68.48
N ILE A 25 -22.30 15.99 -69.00
CA ILE A 25 -21.13 15.62 -68.20
C ILE A 25 -20.77 16.78 -67.27
N ALA A 26 -20.67 18.02 -67.78
CA ALA A 26 -20.36 19.18 -66.96
C ALA A 26 -21.41 19.43 -65.86
N ALA A 27 -22.69 19.25 -66.16
CA ALA A 27 -23.77 19.39 -65.17
C ALA A 27 -23.71 18.30 -64.08
N LEU A 28 -23.39 17.06 -64.45
CA LEU A 28 -23.23 15.94 -63.51
C LEU A 28 -21.99 16.12 -62.64
N GLU A 29 -20.87 16.56 -63.19
CA GLU A 29 -19.64 16.87 -62.44
C GLU A 29 -19.88 17.98 -61.40
N HIS A 30 -20.58 19.05 -61.79
CA HIS A 30 -20.96 20.12 -60.86
C HIS A 30 -21.89 19.63 -59.75
N SER A 31 -22.82 18.72 -60.07
CA SER A 31 -23.76 18.14 -59.09
C SER A 31 -23.03 17.21 -58.10
N LEU A 32 -22.11 16.38 -58.59
CA LEU A 32 -21.29 15.49 -57.77
C LEU A 32 -20.33 16.27 -56.85
N SER A 33 -19.71 17.34 -57.35
CA SER A 33 -18.86 18.22 -56.55
C SER A 33 -19.64 18.89 -55.41
N LYS A 34 -20.89 19.29 -55.67
CA LYS A 34 -21.74 19.93 -54.67
C LYS A 34 -22.17 18.99 -53.55
N ILE A 35 -22.52 17.73 -53.89
CA ILE A 35 -22.94 16.71 -52.91
C ILE A 35 -21.74 16.23 -52.08
N GLY A 36 -20.59 15.99 -52.72
CA GLY A 36 -19.38 15.52 -52.05
C GLY A 36 -18.88 16.49 -50.98
N ASN A 37 -19.02 17.80 -51.19
CA ASN A 37 -18.56 18.83 -50.25
C ASN A 37 -19.55 19.10 -49.09
N THR A 38 -20.85 18.86 -49.25
CA THR A 38 -21.84 19.09 -48.18
C THR A 38 -21.90 17.94 -47.18
N ASP A 39 -21.76 16.70 -47.64
CA ASP A 39 -21.85 15.52 -46.77
C ASP A 39 -20.58 15.30 -45.95
N THR A 40 -19.40 15.60 -46.51
CA THR A 40 -18.12 15.56 -45.77
C THR A 40 -18.05 16.66 -44.71
N ALA A 41 -18.40 17.90 -45.04
CA ALA A 41 -18.37 19.01 -44.09
C ALA A 41 -19.36 18.81 -42.91
N ALA A 42 -20.55 18.26 -43.17
CA ALA A 42 -21.53 17.97 -42.11
C ALA A 42 -21.14 16.78 -41.22
N HIS A 43 -20.46 15.77 -41.78
CA HIS A 43 -19.93 14.64 -41.01
C HIS A 43 -18.74 15.06 -40.15
N GLU A 44 -17.82 15.86 -40.70
CA GLU A 44 -16.66 16.41 -39.99
C GLU A 44 -17.07 17.34 -38.85
N GLN A 45 -18.12 18.15 -39.02
CA GLN A 45 -18.63 19.00 -37.94
C GLN A 45 -19.22 18.19 -36.78
N LYS A 46 -20.07 17.19 -37.06
CA LYS A 46 -20.64 16.33 -35.99
C LYS A 46 -19.58 15.50 -35.28
N GLU A 47 -18.59 15.02 -36.01
CA GLU A 47 -17.48 14.26 -35.46
C GLU A 47 -16.57 15.15 -34.61
N ASN A 48 -16.30 16.39 -35.03
CA ASN A 48 -15.58 17.38 -34.22
C ASN A 48 -16.33 17.79 -32.95
N GLU A 49 -17.66 17.97 -33.01
CA GLU A 49 -18.48 18.27 -31.83
C GLU A 49 -18.50 17.09 -30.84
N SER A 50 -18.63 15.86 -31.32
CA SER A 50 -18.56 14.66 -30.50
C SER A 50 -17.17 14.47 -29.87
N ASN A 51 -16.11 14.72 -30.63
CA ASN A 51 -14.74 14.64 -30.13
C ASN A 51 -14.46 15.73 -29.09
N ALA A 52 -14.95 16.96 -29.29
CA ALA A 52 -14.84 18.05 -28.31
C ALA A 52 -15.52 17.68 -26.98
N PHE A 53 -16.71 17.09 -27.02
CA PHE A 53 -17.40 16.62 -25.82
C PHE A 53 -16.64 15.50 -25.09
N LEU A 54 -16.07 14.54 -25.83
CA LEU A 54 -15.28 13.46 -25.25
C LEU A 54 -13.98 13.98 -24.61
N VAL A 55 -13.34 14.98 -25.22
CA VAL A 55 -12.14 15.64 -24.66
C VAL A 55 -12.48 16.35 -23.35
N GLU A 56 -13.55 17.14 -23.31
CA GLU A 56 -14.00 17.81 -22.08
C GLU A 56 -14.32 16.79 -20.97
N ARG A 57 -14.93 15.66 -21.33
CA ARG A 57 -15.24 14.58 -20.38
C ARG A 57 -13.96 13.91 -19.85
N LEU A 58 -12.96 13.69 -20.69
CA LEU A 58 -11.66 13.13 -20.29
C LEU A 58 -10.93 14.08 -19.34
N GLU A 59 -10.87 15.37 -19.64
CA GLU A 59 -10.25 16.37 -18.76
C GLU A 59 -10.93 16.40 -17.39
N LYS A 60 -12.27 16.33 -17.36
CA LYS A 60 -13.01 16.26 -16.10
C LYS A 60 -12.69 15.01 -15.29
N LEU A 61 -12.62 13.84 -15.94
CA LEU A 61 -12.28 12.58 -15.27
C LEU A 61 -10.82 12.55 -14.79
N GLU A 62 -9.89 13.14 -15.54
CA GLU A 62 -8.50 13.27 -15.10
C GLU A 62 -8.38 14.17 -13.86
N LYS A 63 -9.14 15.27 -13.82
CA LYS A 63 -9.21 16.15 -12.65
C LYS A 63 -9.79 15.43 -11.43
N GLU A 64 -10.93 14.74 -11.59
CA GLU A 64 -11.56 13.97 -10.51
C GLU A 64 -10.61 12.87 -9.97
N LYS A 65 -9.89 12.18 -10.87
CA LYS A 65 -8.86 11.20 -10.50
C LYS A 65 -7.73 11.84 -9.70
N LEU A 66 -7.24 13.01 -10.12
CA LEU A 66 -6.16 13.72 -9.43
C LEU A 66 -6.58 14.12 -8.00
N GLU A 67 -7.80 14.64 -7.85
CA GLU A 67 -8.39 15.01 -6.57
C GLU A 67 -8.57 13.78 -5.65
N TRP A 68 -9.07 12.67 -6.20
CA TRP A 68 -9.22 11.43 -5.44
C TRP A 68 -7.88 10.83 -4.98
N CYS A 69 -6.86 10.85 -5.84
CA CYS A 69 -5.51 10.43 -5.48
C CYS A 69 -4.90 11.31 -4.39
N ALA A 70 -5.09 12.64 -4.48
CA ALA A 70 -4.60 13.57 -3.47
C ALA A 70 -5.29 13.36 -2.10
N ASN A 71 -6.62 13.19 -2.11
CA ASN A 71 -7.39 12.96 -0.89
C ASN A 71 -7.08 11.59 -0.27
N SER A 72 -7.02 10.53 -1.08
CA SER A 72 -6.69 9.18 -0.61
C SER A 72 -5.28 9.13 -0.02
N ASN A 73 -4.29 9.72 -0.68
CA ASN A 73 -2.94 9.84 -0.12
C ASN A 73 -2.96 10.61 1.21
N CYS A 74 -3.69 11.72 1.31
CA CYS A 74 -3.83 12.47 2.56
C CYS A 74 -4.43 11.63 3.70
N THR A 75 -5.46 10.84 3.42
CA THR A 75 -6.06 9.93 4.42
C THR A 75 -5.11 8.82 4.85
N VAL A 76 -4.37 8.22 3.91
CA VAL A 76 -3.36 7.18 4.21
C VAL A 76 -2.25 7.74 5.10
N TYR A 77 -1.71 8.94 4.78
CA TYR A 77 -0.71 9.59 5.62
C TYR A 77 -1.23 9.91 7.02
N ARG A 78 -2.49 10.34 7.16
CA ARG A 78 -3.10 10.60 8.46
C ARG A 78 -3.23 9.34 9.31
N HIS A 79 -3.74 8.25 8.73
CA HIS A 79 -3.86 6.98 9.46
C HIS A 79 -2.49 6.40 9.83
N GLN A 80 -1.49 6.53 8.96
CA GLN A 80 -0.13 6.10 9.26
C GLN A 80 0.47 6.91 10.43
N GLU A 81 0.21 8.21 10.49
CA GLU A 81 0.63 9.07 11.59
C GLU A 81 -0.10 8.73 12.91
N GLU A 82 -1.41 8.48 12.86
CA GLU A 82 -2.20 8.03 14.00
C GLU A 82 -1.68 6.69 14.57
N LEU A 83 -1.40 5.72 13.70
CA LEU A 83 -0.79 4.44 14.10
C LEU A 83 0.60 4.63 14.72
N ARG A 84 1.40 5.55 14.17
CA ARG A 84 2.72 5.88 14.73
C ARG A 84 2.58 6.47 16.14
N GLN A 85 1.72 7.46 16.31
CA GLN A 85 1.47 8.11 17.61
C GLN A 85 0.96 7.11 18.64
N LEU A 86 0.04 6.24 18.24
CA LEU A 86 -0.48 5.19 19.11
C LEU A 86 0.62 4.20 19.52
N THR A 87 1.44 3.78 18.56
CA THR A 87 2.58 2.88 18.80
C THR A 87 3.59 3.50 19.77
N ASP A 88 3.91 4.79 19.60
CA ASP A 88 4.86 5.49 20.45
C ASP A 88 4.29 5.71 21.86
N HIS A 89 2.99 5.97 21.97
CA HIS A 89 2.30 6.04 23.26
C HIS A 89 2.39 4.71 24.03
N TYR A 90 2.12 3.57 23.37
CA TYR A 90 2.26 2.25 24.00
C TYR A 90 3.70 1.94 24.42
N LYS A 91 4.69 2.35 23.62
CA LYS A 91 6.11 2.17 23.98
C LYS A 91 6.46 2.92 25.28
N GLU A 92 6.00 4.15 25.44
CA GLU A 92 6.25 4.91 26.67
C GLU A 92 5.53 4.28 27.87
N ILE A 93 4.30 3.79 27.71
CA ILE A 93 3.60 3.03 28.78
C ILE A 93 4.40 1.79 29.19
N LEU A 94 4.86 0.99 28.23
CA LEU A 94 5.64 -0.22 28.52
C LEU A 94 6.97 0.08 29.21
N LYS A 95 7.60 1.20 28.84
CA LYS A 95 8.83 1.68 29.47
C LYS A 95 8.60 2.13 30.91
N ASP A 96 7.50 2.83 31.19
CA ASP A 96 7.12 3.23 32.54
C ASP A 96 6.78 2.01 33.41
N ILE A 97 6.03 1.03 32.87
CA ILE A 97 5.75 -0.23 33.54
C ILE A 97 7.06 -0.95 33.87
N ARG A 98 7.97 -1.11 32.91
CA ARG A 98 9.26 -1.77 33.13
C ARG A 98 10.08 -1.06 34.21
N LYS A 99 10.13 0.28 34.18
CA LYS A 99 10.80 1.09 35.19
C LYS A 99 10.22 0.88 36.58
N ASN A 100 8.89 0.89 36.70
CA ASN A 100 8.20 0.68 37.98
C ASN A 100 8.39 -0.74 38.51
N VAL A 101 8.24 -1.76 37.66
CA VAL A 101 8.50 -3.17 38.01
C VAL A 101 9.94 -3.36 38.48
N THR A 102 10.90 -2.79 37.75
CA THR A 102 12.32 -2.85 38.10
C THR A 102 12.58 -2.20 39.46
N GLY A 103 12.06 -0.99 39.68
CA GLY A 103 12.26 -0.25 40.93
C GLY A 103 11.57 -0.87 42.14
N LEU A 104 10.41 -1.51 41.96
CA LEU A 104 9.62 -2.10 43.05
C LEU A 104 10.04 -3.54 43.37
N LEU A 105 10.27 -4.36 42.35
CA LEU A 105 10.54 -5.80 42.52
C LEU A 105 12.04 -6.13 42.50
N GLY A 106 12.88 -5.19 42.07
CA GLY A 106 14.32 -5.42 41.98
C GLY A 106 14.75 -6.25 40.77
N TYR A 107 13.87 -6.48 39.79
CA TYR A 107 14.17 -7.23 38.57
C TYR A 107 13.89 -6.41 37.32
N LYS A 108 14.92 -6.27 36.48
CA LYS A 108 14.78 -5.77 35.11
C LYS A 108 14.33 -6.92 34.22
N LEU A 109 13.22 -6.69 33.51
CA LEU A 109 12.63 -7.63 32.58
C LEU A 109 12.93 -7.20 31.14
N ASP A 110 13.62 -8.06 30.39
CA ASP A 110 13.86 -7.89 28.96
C ASP A 110 13.26 -9.08 28.21
N VAL A 111 12.52 -8.80 27.13
CA VAL A 111 11.95 -9.81 26.25
C VAL A 111 12.72 -9.77 24.95
N ILE A 112 13.36 -10.88 24.60
CA ILE A 112 14.14 -11.04 23.37
C ILE A 112 13.60 -12.29 22.68
N ASP A 113 13.05 -12.13 21.48
CA ASP A 113 12.31 -13.17 20.77
C ASP A 113 11.21 -13.78 21.66
N ASP A 114 11.22 -15.10 21.87
CA ASP A 114 10.28 -15.84 22.72
C ASP A 114 10.86 -16.13 24.12
N GLN A 115 11.84 -15.34 24.56
CA GLN A 115 12.50 -15.50 25.85
C GLN A 115 12.31 -14.27 26.75
N VAL A 116 12.03 -14.54 28.02
CA VAL A 116 12.00 -13.55 29.09
C VAL A 116 13.27 -13.69 29.91
N HIS A 117 14.03 -12.60 29.98
CA HIS A 117 15.25 -12.46 30.76
C HIS A 117 14.98 -11.59 31.98
N LEU A 118 15.24 -12.15 33.16
CA LEU A 118 15.13 -11.45 34.44
C LEU A 118 16.53 -11.19 35.01
N HIS A 119 16.92 -9.93 35.03
CA HIS A 119 18.16 -9.47 35.64
C HIS A 119 17.86 -8.87 37.00
N SER A 120 18.49 -9.38 38.06
CA SER A 120 18.39 -8.78 39.39
C SER A 120 19.17 -7.45 39.42
N LEU A 121 18.59 -6.40 40.03
CA LEU A 121 19.33 -5.16 40.34
C LEU A 121 20.50 -5.37 41.31
N TYR A 122 20.50 -6.52 41.99
CA TYR A 122 21.51 -6.90 42.97
C TYR A 122 22.51 -7.91 42.43
N SER A 123 22.44 -8.27 41.13
CA SER A 123 23.44 -9.16 40.54
C SER A 123 24.84 -8.53 40.57
N PHE A 124 25.86 -9.40 40.61
CA PHE A 124 27.26 -8.99 40.60
C PHE A 124 27.79 -8.98 39.17
N ASP A 125 27.35 -9.93 38.35
CA ASP A 125 27.67 -9.99 36.94
C ASP A 125 26.49 -9.58 36.05
N ARG A 126 26.78 -9.15 34.83
CA ARG A 126 25.75 -8.83 33.82
C ARG A 126 25.11 -10.10 33.24
N ASP A 127 25.86 -11.19 33.28
CA ASP A 127 25.45 -12.50 32.76
C ASP A 127 24.63 -13.30 33.79
N ASP A 128 24.49 -12.79 35.02
CA ASP A 128 23.62 -13.32 36.06
C ASP A 128 22.15 -13.05 35.72
N VAL A 129 21.56 -13.94 34.94
CA VAL A 129 20.21 -13.80 34.41
C VAL A 129 19.42 -15.08 34.61
N PHE A 130 18.14 -14.97 34.98
CA PHE A 130 17.20 -16.07 34.80
C PHE A 130 16.52 -15.94 33.44
N THR A 131 16.60 -16.98 32.62
CA THR A 131 15.96 -17.02 31.31
C THR A 131 14.77 -17.96 31.35
N PHE A 132 13.64 -17.54 30.78
CA PHE A 132 12.44 -18.35 30.63
C PHE A 132 12.03 -18.38 29.17
N ASN A 133 11.80 -19.57 28.63
CA ASN A 133 11.13 -19.72 27.34
C ASN A 133 9.62 -19.54 27.56
N VAL A 134 9.00 -18.72 26.71
CA VAL A 134 7.54 -18.54 26.69
C VAL A 134 6.95 -19.52 25.68
N LYS A 135 6.12 -20.45 26.14
CA LYS A 135 5.39 -21.40 25.28
C LYS A 135 3.92 -21.27 25.54
N GLU A 136 3.17 -20.69 24.61
CA GLU A 136 1.70 -20.48 24.69
C GLU A 136 1.26 -19.92 26.05
N ASP A 137 0.96 -20.79 27.02
CA ASP A 137 0.49 -20.44 28.36
C ASP A 137 1.45 -20.81 29.51
N CYS A 138 2.67 -21.28 29.22
CA CYS A 138 3.64 -21.68 30.23
C CYS A 138 5.02 -21.02 30.06
N TYR A 139 5.67 -20.81 31.21
CA TYR A 139 7.05 -20.34 31.30
C TYR A 139 7.95 -21.50 31.72
N GLU A 140 8.92 -21.83 30.87
CA GLU A 140 9.92 -22.86 31.17
C GLU A 140 11.25 -22.20 31.51
N MET A 141 11.73 -22.37 32.74
CA MET A 141 13.04 -21.88 33.14
C MET A 141 14.16 -22.65 32.40
N VAL A 142 15.06 -21.91 31.78
CA VAL A 142 16.26 -22.46 31.13
C VAL A 142 17.33 -22.65 32.21
N ASN A 143 17.92 -23.85 32.27
CA ASN A 143 19.05 -24.08 33.16
C ASN A 143 20.33 -23.48 32.55
N ASN A 144 20.78 -22.36 33.11
CA ASN A 144 22.03 -21.70 32.76
C ASN A 144 22.97 -21.67 33.99
N HIS A 145 24.15 -21.06 33.84
CA HIS A 145 25.14 -21.02 34.91
C HIS A 145 24.61 -20.39 36.20
N PHE A 146 23.87 -19.29 36.09
CA PHE A 146 23.28 -18.60 37.22
C PHE A 146 22.20 -19.45 37.91
N ALA A 147 21.34 -20.11 37.13
CA ALA A 147 20.30 -21.00 37.64
C ALA A 147 20.88 -22.21 38.38
N GLU A 148 21.98 -22.80 37.90
CA GLU A 148 22.63 -23.93 38.58
C GLU A 148 23.11 -23.53 40.00
N GLY A 149 23.51 -22.26 40.20
CA GLY A 149 23.87 -21.72 41.50
C GLY A 149 22.72 -21.71 42.52
N TYR A 150 21.47 -21.69 42.06
CA TYR A 150 20.25 -21.71 42.87
C TYR A 150 19.46 -23.03 42.75
N ARG A 151 20.12 -24.11 42.35
CA ARG A 151 19.45 -25.39 42.04
C ARG A 151 18.59 -25.93 43.18
N LYS A 152 19.01 -25.75 44.45
CA LYS A 152 18.26 -26.23 45.61
C LYS A 152 16.98 -25.43 45.81
N GLU A 153 17.06 -24.12 45.62
CA GLU A 153 15.96 -23.17 45.74
C GLU A 153 14.99 -23.33 44.58
N ILE A 154 15.49 -23.59 43.36
CA ILE A 154 14.68 -23.93 42.19
C ILE A 154 13.89 -25.22 42.44
N ASP A 155 14.54 -26.28 42.94
CA ASP A 155 13.84 -27.53 43.27
C ASP A 155 12.76 -27.30 44.34
N THR A 156 13.07 -26.51 45.37
CA THR A 156 12.16 -26.23 46.48
C THR A 156 10.98 -25.37 46.05
N TYR A 157 11.22 -24.23 45.41
CA TYR A 157 10.19 -23.22 45.13
C TYR A 157 9.52 -23.40 43.78
N VAL A 158 10.25 -23.79 42.74
CA VAL A 158 9.70 -23.92 41.38
C VAL A 158 9.19 -25.33 41.12
N VAL A 159 10.00 -26.36 41.34
CA VAL A 159 9.62 -27.75 41.01
C VAL A 159 8.57 -28.27 42.00
N LYS A 160 8.87 -28.21 43.30
CA LYS A 160 7.96 -28.68 44.36
C LYS A 160 6.89 -27.64 44.71
N GLY A 161 7.30 -26.39 44.86
CA GLY A 161 6.44 -25.29 45.30
C GLY A 161 5.59 -24.64 44.20
N ARG A 162 5.90 -24.88 42.91
CA ARG A 162 5.21 -24.28 41.75
C ARG A 162 5.10 -22.76 41.79
N SER A 163 6.11 -22.07 42.34
CA SER A 163 6.11 -20.63 42.56
C SER A 163 7.44 -19.99 42.17
N VAL A 164 7.50 -19.45 40.95
CA VAL A 164 8.60 -18.58 40.50
C VAL A 164 8.74 -17.33 41.39
N PRO A 165 7.66 -16.64 41.82
CA PRO A 165 7.80 -15.50 42.72
C PRO A 165 8.48 -15.84 44.05
N ALA A 166 8.25 -17.04 44.61
CA ALA A 166 8.93 -17.47 45.83
C ALA A 166 10.44 -17.65 45.62
N LEU A 167 10.85 -18.23 44.48
CA LEU A 167 12.26 -18.30 44.10
C LEU A 167 12.88 -16.91 43.99
N LEU A 168 12.24 -16.00 43.24
CA LEU A 168 12.77 -14.65 43.02
C LEU A 168 12.88 -13.86 44.33
N ALA A 169 11.91 -13.98 45.23
CA ALA A 169 11.99 -13.37 46.55
C ALA A 169 13.20 -13.88 47.34
N HIS A 170 13.43 -15.19 47.36
CA HIS A 170 14.60 -15.78 48.02
C HIS A 170 15.92 -15.29 47.41
N VAL A 171 16.04 -15.33 46.08
CA VAL A 171 17.24 -14.87 45.35
C VAL A 171 17.49 -13.39 45.62
N THR A 172 16.44 -12.57 45.66
CA THR A 172 16.57 -11.14 45.99
C THR A 172 17.17 -10.95 47.37
N LEU A 173 16.64 -11.63 48.39
CA LEU A 173 17.16 -11.53 49.75
C LEU A 173 18.61 -12.02 49.85
N ASP A 174 18.94 -13.13 49.18
CA ASP A 174 20.29 -13.67 49.13
C ASP A 174 21.28 -12.68 48.48
N LEU A 175 20.98 -12.16 47.29
CA LEU A 175 21.83 -11.19 46.59
C LEU A 175 21.97 -9.87 47.33
N VAL A 176 20.88 -9.36 47.91
CA VAL A 176 20.91 -8.14 48.75
C VAL A 176 21.83 -8.35 49.95
N SER A 177 21.72 -9.51 50.63
CA SER A 177 22.58 -9.80 51.79
C SER A 177 24.06 -9.84 51.37
N LYS A 178 24.38 -10.57 50.30
CA LYS A 178 25.75 -10.68 49.77
C LYS A 178 26.33 -9.31 49.37
N LYS A 179 25.49 -8.43 48.81
CA LYS A 179 25.89 -7.09 48.36
C LYS A 179 26.03 -6.08 49.50
N THR A 180 25.32 -6.28 50.60
CA THR A 180 25.34 -5.38 51.76
C THR A 180 26.47 -5.71 52.74
N PHE A 181 26.92 -6.97 52.78
CA PHE A 181 27.96 -7.45 53.71
C PHE A 181 29.35 -7.62 53.06
N GLN A 182 29.55 -7.09 51.84
CA GLN A 182 30.87 -6.82 51.24
C GLN A 182 31.27 -5.38 51.50
#